data_AF-A0A6G4XGF0-F1
#
_entry.id   AF-A0A6G4XGF0-F1
#
_cell.length_a   1.000
_cell.length_b   1.000
_cell.length_c   1.000
_cell.angle_alpha   90.00
_cell.angle_beta   90.00
_cell.angle_gamma   90.00
#
_symmetry.space_group_name_H-M   'P 1'
#
loop_
_entity.id
_entity.type
_entity.pdbx_description
1 polymer ?
#
loop_
_entity_poly.entity_id
_entity_poly.type
_entity_poly.pdbx_seq_one_letter_code
_entity_poly.pdbx_strand_id
1 'polypeptide(L)'
;MSVTLGGITAGSAALAALHPRKPNPELQRELLDQQRELIGQQRELLDHLRSQHHHARLIAQQQLQLDLLEKVLRDPSLAAVFDLHEGEASAERRRQYLVANAMYTNALLAWRIETITKEGFLGYVRGMLQNPVFREYWDATRKQRLTLDDSDEARMGREVDELAEQLDESESDEWWVVGRPGV
;
A
#
# COMPACT_ATOMS: atom_id res chain seq x y z
N MET A 1 -32.97 53.93 -79.02
CA MET A 1 -33.55 52.67 -79.53
C MET A 1 -33.82 51.79 -78.32
N SER A 2 -35.10 51.67 -77.97
CA SER A 2 -35.63 50.79 -76.91
C SER A 2 -35.84 49.36 -77.44
N VAL A 3 -36.34 48.50 -76.54
CA VAL A 3 -36.81 47.09 -76.69
C VAL A 3 -35.77 46.14 -76.04
N THR A 4 -36.05 45.29 -75.04
CA THR A 4 -37.29 44.59 -74.64
C THR A 4 -37.26 44.15 -73.17
N LEU A 5 -38.46 44.01 -72.59
CA LEU A 5 -38.81 43.29 -71.37
C LEU A 5 -38.40 41.80 -71.41
N GLY A 6 -38.03 41.26 -70.24
CA GLY A 6 -38.11 39.83 -69.92
C GLY A 6 -38.29 39.67 -68.40
N GLY A 7 -39.42 39.09 -67.98
CA GLY A 7 -39.68 38.71 -66.58
C GLY A 7 -38.64 37.71 -66.05
N ILE A 8 -38.55 37.42 -64.76
CA ILE A 8 -39.57 36.69 -63.99
C ILE A 8 -39.24 36.83 -62.50
N THR A 9 -40.31 36.82 -61.73
CA THR A 9 -40.53 36.77 -60.27
C THR A 9 -39.51 36.07 -59.35
N ALA A 10 -39.31 36.71 -58.19
CA ALA A 10 -39.31 36.17 -56.83
C ALA A 10 -38.57 34.85 -56.54
N GLY A 11 -37.47 34.99 -55.78
CA GLY A 11 -36.79 33.89 -55.08
C GLY A 11 -36.53 34.20 -53.61
N SER A 12 -37.50 34.79 -52.90
CA SER A 12 -37.53 34.73 -51.43
C SER A 12 -38.14 33.39 -51.02
N ALA A 13 -37.32 32.38 -50.76
CA ALA A 13 -37.63 31.25 -49.86
C ALA A 13 -36.49 30.20 -49.88
N ALA A 14 -35.45 30.41 -49.09
CA ALA A 14 -34.60 29.30 -48.64
C ALA A 14 -33.85 29.62 -47.32
N LEU A 15 -34.51 30.34 -46.40
CA LEU A 15 -34.02 30.50 -45.02
C LEU A 15 -34.94 29.80 -44.01
N ALA A 16 -35.55 28.69 -44.42
CA ALA A 16 -36.43 27.89 -43.58
C ALA A 16 -36.14 26.41 -43.79
N ALA A 17 -35.05 25.92 -43.19
CA ALA A 17 -34.90 24.52 -42.73
C ALA A 17 -33.50 24.23 -42.16
N LEU A 18 -32.97 25.08 -41.27
CA LEU A 18 -32.01 24.60 -40.25
C LEU A 18 -32.82 24.27 -39.00
N HIS A 19 -33.70 23.27 -39.10
CA HIS A 19 -34.13 22.56 -37.90
C HIS A 19 -32.89 21.89 -37.32
N PRO A 20 -32.58 22.02 -36.03
CA PRO A 20 -31.54 21.22 -35.42
C PRO A 20 -31.93 19.75 -35.63
N ARG A 21 -31.17 19.05 -36.48
CA ARG A 21 -31.34 17.62 -36.71
C ARG A 21 -31.21 16.98 -35.35
N LYS A 22 -32.30 16.40 -34.81
CA LYS A 22 -32.24 15.73 -33.51
C LYS A 22 -31.06 14.75 -33.57
N PRO A 23 -30.10 14.84 -32.63
CA PRO A 23 -28.93 13.98 -32.66
C PRO A 23 -29.38 12.53 -32.68
N ASN A 24 -28.76 11.71 -33.55
CA ASN A 24 -29.13 10.31 -33.70
C ASN A 24 -28.91 9.61 -32.33
N PRO A 25 -29.96 9.03 -31.72
CA PRO A 25 -29.87 8.42 -30.40
C PRO A 25 -28.88 7.25 -30.34
N GLU A 26 -28.61 6.57 -31.46
CA GLU A 26 -27.62 5.50 -31.54
C GLU A 26 -26.20 6.06 -31.47
N LEU A 27 -25.89 7.10 -32.25
CA LEU A 27 -24.61 7.80 -32.19
C LEU A 27 -24.37 8.44 -30.81
N GLN A 28 -25.42 8.92 -30.14
CA GLN A 28 -25.30 9.43 -28.77
C GLN A 28 -24.99 8.33 -27.76
N ARG A 29 -25.62 7.16 -27.89
CA ARG A 29 -25.34 6.00 -27.03
C ARG A 29 -23.92 5.51 -27.22
N GLU A 30 -23.48 5.35 -28.47
CA GLU A 30 -22.13 4.93 -28.81
C GLU A 30 -21.07 5.89 -28.26
N LEU A 31 -21.29 7.21 -28.39
CA LEU A 31 -20.38 8.21 -27.81
C LEU A 31 -20.34 8.15 -26.28
N LEU A 32 -21.48 7.95 -25.62
CA LEU A 32 -21.54 7.82 -24.16
C LEU A 32 -20.84 6.55 -23.68
N ASP A 33 -20.96 5.45 -24.42
CA ASP A 33 -20.28 4.19 -24.11
C ASP A 33 -18.77 4.31 -24.31
N GLN A 34 -18.31 4.94 -25.39
CA GLN A 34 -16.90 5.27 -25.61
C GLN A 34 -16.35 6.19 -24.51
N GLN A 35 -17.13 7.18 -24.09
CA GLN A 35 -16.73 8.09 -23.01
C GLN A 35 -16.61 7.36 -21.67
N ARG A 36 -17.54 6.44 -21.37
CA ARG A 36 -17.49 5.61 -20.15
C ARG A 36 -16.27 4.70 -20.16
N GLU A 37 -15.97 4.08 -21.29
CA GLU A 37 -14.81 3.22 -21.46
C GLU A 37 -13.51 4.00 -21.22
N LEU A 38 -13.37 5.17 -21.84
CA LEU A 38 -12.20 6.03 -21.65
C LEU A 38 -12.03 6.48 -20.19
N ILE A 39 -13.13 6.87 -19.52
CA ILE A 39 -13.10 7.23 -18.09
C ILE A 39 -12.69 6.02 -17.24
N GLY A 40 -13.15 4.82 -17.59
CA GLY A 40 -12.74 3.56 -16.94
C GLY A 40 -11.24 3.33 -17.04
N GLN A 41 -10.71 3.37 -18.26
CA GLN A 41 -9.28 3.19 -18.53
C GLN A 41 -8.42 4.24 -17.81
N GLN A 42 -8.86 5.51 -17.77
CA GLN A 42 -8.17 6.57 -17.06
C GLN A 42 -8.14 6.33 -15.55
N ARG A 43 -9.22 5.82 -14.96
CA ARG A 43 -9.27 5.47 -13.53
C ARG A 43 -8.31 4.34 -13.20
N GLU A 44 -8.32 3.27 -14.00
CA GLU A 44 -7.41 2.14 -13.82
C GLU A 44 -5.95 2.58 -13.87
N LEU A 45 -5.58 3.43 -14.85
CA LEU A 45 -4.23 3.98 -14.94
C LEU A 45 -3.86 4.82 -13.72
N LEU A 46 -4.76 5.71 -13.28
CA LEU A 46 -4.52 6.54 -12.10
C LEU A 46 -4.37 5.71 -10.83
N ASP A 47 -5.17 4.66 -10.66
CA ASP A 47 -5.08 3.79 -9.50
C ASP A 47 -3.79 2.95 -9.53
N HIS A 48 -3.36 2.50 -10.70
CA HIS A 48 -2.06 1.85 -10.86
C HIS A 48 -0.90 2.79 -10.51
N LEU A 49 -0.91 4.03 -11.03
CA LEU A 49 0.12 5.03 -10.70
C LEU A 49 0.12 5.39 -9.22
N ARG A 50 -1.06 5.51 -8.59
CA ARG A 50 -1.19 5.74 -7.14
C ARG A 50 -0.57 4.61 -6.32
N SER A 51 -0.85 3.36 -6.68
CA SER A 51 -0.25 2.19 -6.03
C SER A 51 1.28 2.19 -6.18
N GLN A 52 1.81 2.42 -7.39
CA GLN A 52 3.25 2.51 -7.63
C GLN A 52 3.91 3.63 -6.81
N HIS A 53 3.31 4.83 -6.78
CA HIS A 53 3.80 5.94 -5.98
C HIS A 53 3.74 5.63 -4.48
N HIS A 54 2.69 4.94 -4.02
CA HIS A 54 2.58 4.50 -2.63
C HIS A 54 3.71 3.53 -2.26
N HIS A 55 3.95 2.49 -3.08
CA HIS A 55 5.03 1.52 -2.85
C HIS A 55 6.41 2.19 -2.87
N ALA A 56 6.65 3.10 -3.82
CA ALA A 56 7.89 3.86 -3.87
C ALA A 56 8.15 4.68 -2.61
N ARG A 57 7.09 5.30 -2.05
CA ARG A 57 7.18 6.04 -0.77
C ARG A 57 7.50 5.13 0.41
N LEU A 58 6.89 3.95 0.48
CA LEU A 58 7.17 2.97 1.53
C LEU A 58 8.62 2.48 1.47
N ILE A 59 9.10 2.13 0.27
CA ILE A 59 10.48 1.69 0.06
C ILE A 59 11.47 2.80 0.46
N ALA A 60 11.22 4.05 0.05
CA ALA A 60 12.08 5.17 0.41
C ALA A 60 12.11 5.42 1.93
N GLN A 61 10.98 5.29 2.62
CA GLN A 61 10.91 5.41 4.07
C GLN A 61 11.68 4.28 4.79
N GLN A 62 11.59 3.05 4.30
CA GLN A 62 12.36 1.93 4.85
C GLN A 62 13.87 2.11 4.62
N GLN A 63 14.28 2.56 3.43
CA GLN A 63 15.69 2.84 3.14
C GLN A 63 16.26 3.87 4.12
N LEU A 64 15.53 4.96 4.38
CA LEU A 64 15.93 5.95 5.38
C LEU A 64 16.06 5.33 6.78
N GLN A 65 15.13 4.45 7.17
CA GLN A 65 15.20 3.77 8.48
C GLN A 65 16.43 2.86 8.58
N LEU A 66 16.74 2.09 7.53
CA LEU A 66 17.92 1.23 7.48
C LEU A 66 19.22 2.05 7.51
N ASP A 67 19.29 3.18 6.82
CA ASP A 67 20.43 4.09 6.86
C ASP A 67 20.67 4.66 8.27
N LEU A 68 19.58 4.99 8.98
CA LEU A 68 19.66 5.44 10.38
C LEU A 68 20.14 4.31 11.30
N LEU A 69 19.62 3.09 11.11
CA LEU A 69 20.07 1.92 11.86
C LEU A 69 21.55 1.63 11.62
N GLU A 70 22.03 1.71 10.38
CA GLU A 70 23.45 1.54 10.05
C GLU A 70 24.32 2.57 10.80
N LYS A 71 23.90 3.84 10.83
CA LYS A 71 24.62 4.88 11.58
C LYS A 71 24.68 4.55 13.08
N VAL A 72 23.59 4.06 13.66
CA VAL A 72 23.55 3.67 15.07
C VAL A 72 24.41 2.44 15.36
N LEU A 73 24.48 1.48 14.41
CA LEU A 73 25.35 0.31 14.56
C LEU A 73 26.83 0.69 14.49
N ARG A 74 27.19 1.71 13.71
CA ARG A 74 28.57 2.22 13.60
C ARG A 74 28.99 3.08 14.80
N ASP A 75 28.06 3.84 15.36
CA ASP A 75 28.28 4.64 16.58
C ASP A 75 27.27 4.22 17.66
N PRO A 76 27.64 3.27 18.53
CA PRO A 76 26.76 2.77 19.59
C PRO A 76 26.30 3.84 20.58
N SER A 77 26.96 5.01 20.64
CA SER A 77 26.51 6.12 21.48
C SER A 77 25.16 6.68 21.01
N LEU A 78 24.85 6.54 19.71
CA LEU A 78 23.59 6.98 19.11
C LEU A 78 22.42 6.05 19.43
N ALA A 79 22.68 4.83 19.91
CA ALA A 79 21.63 3.87 20.27
C ALA A 79 20.74 4.39 21.40
N ALA A 80 21.24 5.29 22.24
CA ALA A 80 20.47 5.91 23.32
C ALA A 80 19.30 6.78 22.81
N VAL A 81 19.42 7.36 21.60
CA VAL A 81 18.34 8.15 20.97
C VAL A 81 17.23 7.25 20.45
N PHE A 82 17.57 6.01 20.10
CA PHE A 82 16.63 4.98 19.72
C PHE A 82 16.15 4.15 20.92
N ASP A 83 16.48 4.55 22.15
CA ASP A 83 16.05 3.85 23.37
C ASP A 83 14.56 4.11 23.61
N LEU A 84 13.78 3.32 22.90
CA LEU A 84 12.34 3.28 22.89
C LEU A 84 11.79 2.42 24.05
N HIS A 85 12.68 1.83 24.85
CA HIS A 85 12.32 0.87 25.88
C HIS A 85 12.24 1.57 27.25
N GLU A 86 11.17 1.28 27.99
CA GLU A 86 11.05 1.67 29.40
C GLU A 86 11.88 0.71 30.26
N GLY A 87 13.22 0.77 30.18
CA GLY A 87 14.10 -0.06 30.99
C GLY A 87 15.59 0.16 30.73
N GLU A 88 16.43 -0.17 31.72
CA GLU A 88 17.89 -0.14 31.59
C GLU A 88 18.39 -1.34 30.77
N ALA A 89 18.11 -1.35 29.47
CA ALA A 89 18.73 -2.32 28.56
C ALA A 89 20.24 -2.04 28.45
N SER A 90 21.06 -3.08 28.52
CA SER A 90 22.50 -2.93 28.27
C SER A 90 22.74 -2.40 26.85
N ALA A 91 23.87 -1.72 26.62
CA ALA A 91 24.21 -1.22 25.28
C ALA A 91 24.25 -2.33 24.22
N GLU A 92 24.57 -3.57 24.62
CA GLU A 92 24.50 -4.74 23.76
C GLU A 92 23.06 -5.13 23.42
N ARG A 93 22.18 -5.22 24.42
CA ARG A 93 20.77 -5.57 24.23
C ARG A 93 20.07 -4.55 23.33
N ARG A 94 20.37 -3.25 23.50
CA ARG A 94 19.86 -2.19 22.61
C ARG A 94 20.23 -2.43 21.15
N ARG A 95 21.49 -2.81 20.86
CA ARG A 95 21.88 -3.15 19.48
C ARG A 95 21.13 -4.36 18.93
N GLN A 96 20.92 -5.37 19.76
CA GLN A 96 20.16 -6.56 19.36
C GLN A 96 18.68 -6.21 19.06
N TYR A 97 18.08 -5.35 19.88
CA TYR A 97 16.71 -4.87 19.67
C TYR A 97 16.57 -4.04 18.38
N LEU A 98 17.57 -3.22 18.04
CA LEU A 98 17.60 -2.50 16.77
C LEU A 98 17.63 -3.46 15.57
N VAL A 99 18.40 -4.54 15.66
CA VAL A 99 18.41 -5.60 14.63
C VAL A 99 17.06 -6.31 14.59
N ALA A 100 16.45 -6.63 15.73
CA ALA A 100 15.11 -7.23 15.80
C ALA A 100 14.04 -6.33 15.15
N ASN A 101 14.07 -5.03 15.43
CA ASN A 101 13.21 -4.04 14.77
C ASN A 101 13.44 -4.01 13.25
N ALA A 102 14.70 -4.04 12.81
CA ALA A 102 15.04 -4.06 11.39
C ALA A 102 14.48 -5.31 10.68
N MET A 103 14.61 -6.49 11.32
CA MET A 103 14.08 -7.75 10.80
C MET A 103 12.54 -7.70 10.67
N TYR A 104 11.86 -7.24 11.72
CA TYR A 104 10.40 -7.12 11.74
C TYR A 104 9.90 -6.12 10.67
N THR A 105 10.46 -4.92 10.64
CA THR A 105 10.02 -3.86 9.71
C THR A 105 10.32 -4.23 8.26
N ASN A 106 11.40 -4.97 7.99
CA ASN A 106 11.68 -5.52 6.67
C ASN A 106 10.62 -6.55 6.24
N ALA A 107 10.22 -7.47 7.13
CA ALA A 107 9.13 -8.40 6.84
C ALA A 107 7.81 -7.67 6.60
N LEU A 108 7.51 -6.65 7.42
CA LEU A 108 6.30 -5.83 7.28
C LEU A 108 6.29 -5.07 5.95
N LEU A 109 7.42 -4.51 5.52
CA LEU A 109 7.56 -3.87 4.22
C LEU A 109 7.27 -4.87 3.10
N ALA A 110 7.87 -6.06 3.14
CA ALA A 110 7.69 -7.08 2.11
C ALA A 110 6.21 -7.46 1.92
N TRP A 111 5.44 -7.48 3.00
CA TRP A 111 3.99 -7.66 2.93
C TRP A 111 3.25 -6.42 2.41
N ARG A 112 3.60 -5.21 2.87
CA ARG A 112 2.98 -3.95 2.43
C ARG A 112 3.16 -3.66 0.93
N ILE A 113 4.26 -4.09 0.35
CA ILE A 113 4.51 -3.98 -1.10
C ILE A 113 4.10 -5.25 -1.87
N GLU A 114 3.34 -6.12 -1.22
CA GLU A 114 2.71 -7.32 -1.81
C GLU A 114 3.72 -8.34 -2.38
N THR A 115 4.97 -8.34 -1.90
CA THR A 115 5.98 -9.35 -2.25
C THR A 115 5.73 -10.68 -1.55
N ILE A 116 5.14 -10.64 -0.36
CA ILE A 116 4.70 -11.82 0.40
C ILE A 116 3.24 -11.68 0.82
N THR A 117 2.54 -12.80 0.95
CA THR A 117 1.20 -12.78 1.53
C THR A 117 1.26 -12.54 3.03
N LYS A 118 0.09 -12.26 3.62
CA LYS A 118 -0.06 -12.11 5.06
C LYS A 118 0.37 -13.36 5.83
N GLU A 119 0.00 -14.54 5.33
CA GLU A 119 0.41 -15.83 5.89
C GLU A 119 1.92 -16.02 5.79
N GLY A 120 2.53 -15.58 4.68
CA GLY A 120 3.98 -15.55 4.52
C GLY A 120 4.64 -14.68 5.59
N PHE A 121 4.13 -13.47 5.82
CA PHE A 121 4.60 -12.57 6.88
C PHE A 121 4.52 -13.23 8.26
N LEU A 122 3.35 -13.79 8.62
CA LEU A 122 3.17 -14.45 9.92
C LEU A 122 4.08 -15.66 10.07
N GLY A 123 4.34 -16.41 8.99
CA GLY A 123 5.32 -17.50 8.97
C GLY A 123 6.75 -17.02 9.28
N TYR A 124 7.19 -15.92 8.66
CA TYR A 124 8.49 -15.32 8.97
C TYR A 124 8.59 -14.86 10.41
N VAL A 125 7.59 -14.13 10.91
CA VAL A 125 7.60 -13.60 12.27
C VAL A 125 7.51 -14.71 13.31
N ARG A 126 6.79 -15.80 13.03
CA ARG A 126 6.77 -16.99 13.89
C ARG A 126 8.19 -17.53 14.12
N GLY A 127 8.99 -17.63 13.06
CA GLY A 127 10.41 -18.01 13.17
C GLY A 127 11.23 -17.02 14.00
N MET A 128 10.94 -15.72 13.90
CA MET A 128 11.60 -14.69 14.73
C MET A 128 11.22 -14.82 16.20
N LEU A 129 9.94 -15.06 16.52
CA LEU A 129 9.42 -15.19 17.89
C LEU A 129 10.05 -16.36 18.66
N GLN A 130 10.62 -17.34 17.97
CA GLN A 130 11.41 -18.41 18.61
C GLN A 130 12.75 -17.94 19.17
N ASN A 131 13.28 -16.83 18.65
CA ASN A 131 14.52 -16.26 19.15
C ASN A 131 14.22 -15.51 20.46
N PRO A 132 14.83 -15.89 21.60
CA PRO A 132 14.53 -15.27 22.89
C PRO A 132 14.83 -13.77 22.92
N VAL A 133 15.80 -13.30 22.14
CA VAL A 133 16.14 -11.88 22.04
C VAL A 133 15.06 -11.11 21.29
N PHE A 134 14.50 -11.70 20.23
CA PHE A 134 13.38 -11.11 19.51
C PHE A 134 12.12 -11.11 20.36
N ARG A 135 11.87 -12.20 21.11
CA ARG A 135 10.75 -12.28 22.05
C ARG A 135 10.79 -11.17 23.10
N GLU A 136 11.96 -11.00 23.73
CA GLU A 136 12.18 -9.94 24.72
C GLU A 136 12.01 -8.54 24.11
N TYR A 137 12.54 -8.31 22.89
CA TYR A 137 12.31 -7.09 22.13
C TYR A 137 10.80 -6.84 21.89
N TRP A 138 10.09 -7.89 21.48
CA TRP A 138 8.68 -7.83 21.15
C TRP A 138 7.87 -7.40 22.37
N ASP A 139 8.15 -7.97 23.54
CA ASP A 139 7.50 -7.59 24.79
C ASP A 139 7.90 -6.18 25.24
N ALA A 140 9.19 -5.84 25.17
CA ALA A 140 9.72 -4.54 25.58
C ALA A 140 9.13 -3.37 24.78
N THR A 141 8.66 -3.61 23.55
CA THR A 141 8.07 -2.59 22.66
C THR A 141 6.55 -2.62 22.62
N ARG A 142 5.89 -3.50 23.40
CA ARG A 142 4.43 -3.68 23.39
C ARG A 142 3.68 -2.37 23.62
N LYS A 143 4.07 -1.58 24.61
CA LYS A 143 3.42 -0.29 24.94
C LYS A 143 3.42 0.68 23.75
N GLN A 144 4.50 0.71 22.98
CA GLN A 144 4.61 1.58 21.82
C GLN A 144 3.67 1.14 20.71
N ARG A 145 3.63 -0.16 20.43
CA ARG A 145 2.69 -0.72 19.45
C ARG A 145 1.23 -0.45 19.82
N LEU A 146 0.90 -0.47 21.13
CA LEU A 146 -0.45 -0.15 21.62
C LEU A 146 -0.84 1.33 21.42
N THR A 147 0.13 2.24 21.25
CA THR A 147 -0.14 3.67 20.99
C THR A 147 -0.37 3.99 19.52
N LEU A 148 -0.16 3.03 18.62
CA LEU A 148 -0.34 3.25 17.19
C LEU A 148 -1.84 3.33 16.85
N ASP A 149 -2.18 4.33 16.02
CA ASP A 149 -3.49 4.41 15.37
C ASP A 149 -3.72 3.19 14.45
N ASP A 150 -4.95 3.01 13.93
CA ASP A 150 -5.36 1.86 13.10
C ASP A 150 -4.69 1.83 11.72
N SER A 151 -3.38 1.61 11.76
CA SER A 151 -2.46 1.48 10.66
C SER A 151 -2.21 0.00 10.39
N ASP A 152 -1.63 -0.26 9.23
CA ASP A 152 -1.14 -1.59 8.87
C ASP A 152 -0.16 -2.17 9.90
N GLU A 153 0.66 -1.31 10.53
CA GLU A 153 1.58 -1.76 11.59
C GLU A 153 0.84 -2.17 12.85
N ALA A 154 -0.14 -1.37 13.28
CA ALA A 154 -0.93 -1.68 14.46
C ALA A 154 -1.73 -2.97 14.27
N ARG A 155 -2.32 -3.16 13.08
CA ARG A 155 -3.07 -4.38 12.75
C ARG A 155 -2.17 -5.61 12.74
N MET A 156 -1.06 -5.58 12.01
CA MET A 156 -0.13 -6.71 11.97
C MET A 156 0.57 -6.93 13.32
N GLY A 157 0.83 -5.86 14.09
CA GLY A 157 1.35 -5.94 15.44
C GLY A 157 0.44 -6.73 16.38
N ARG A 158 -0.87 -6.46 16.36
CA ARG A 158 -1.85 -7.24 17.14
C ARG A 158 -1.88 -8.71 16.76
N GLU A 159 -1.82 -9.03 15.47
CA GLU A 159 -1.79 -10.42 15.03
C GLU A 159 -0.49 -11.14 15.43
N VAL A 160 0.62 -10.42 15.48
CA VAL A 160 1.87 -10.97 16.00
C VAL A 160 1.81 -11.12 17.53
N ASP A 161 1.15 -10.23 18.26
CA ASP A 161 0.89 -10.42 19.69
C ASP A 161 0.04 -11.68 19.94
N GLU A 162 -1.03 -11.89 19.17
CA GLU A 162 -1.85 -13.11 19.25
C GLU A 162 -1.05 -14.37 18.90
N LEU A 163 -0.21 -14.30 17.86
CA LEU A 163 0.68 -15.38 17.46
C LEU A 163 1.70 -15.69 18.58
N ALA A 164 2.21 -14.65 19.23
CA ALA A 164 3.15 -14.79 20.33
C ALA A 164 2.48 -15.53 21.50
N GLU A 165 1.25 -15.15 21.88
CA GLU A 165 0.46 -15.82 22.91
C GLU A 165 0.19 -17.30 22.56
N GLN A 166 -0.19 -17.60 21.32
CA GLN A 166 -0.42 -18.98 20.85
C GLN A 166 0.82 -19.86 20.99
N LEU A 167 2.02 -19.31 20.72
CA LEU A 167 3.28 -20.05 20.86
C LEU A 167 3.60 -20.37 22.33
N ASP A 168 3.23 -19.49 23.26
CA ASP A 168 3.46 -19.71 24.70
C ASP A 168 2.51 -20.80 25.25
N GLU A 169 1.30 -20.89 24.70
CA GLU A 169 0.29 -21.89 25.09
C GLU A 169 0.55 -23.27 24.47
N SER A 170 1.28 -23.35 23.35
CA SER A 170 1.57 -24.61 22.68
C SER A 170 2.76 -25.35 23.33
N GLU A 171 2.50 -26.49 23.99
CA GLU A 171 3.54 -27.35 24.58
C GLU A 171 4.39 -28.14 23.54
N SER A 172 4.11 -28.02 22.23
CA SER A 172 4.68 -28.92 21.21
C SER A 172 5.83 -28.30 20.40
N ASP A 173 6.94 -29.03 20.32
CA ASP A 173 8.06 -28.76 19.42
C ASP A 173 7.70 -28.87 17.91
N GLU A 174 6.54 -29.44 17.53
CA GLU A 174 6.12 -29.61 16.12
C GLU A 174 5.09 -28.54 15.66
N TRP A 175 5.56 -27.37 15.21
CA TRP A 175 4.71 -26.26 14.73
C TRP A 175 4.95 -25.88 13.25
N TRP A 176 5.90 -26.59 12.64
CA TRP A 176 6.12 -26.88 11.22
C TRP A 176 5.06 -26.79 10.12
N VAL A 177 3.93 -27.45 10.37
CA VAL A 177 3.17 -28.14 9.32
C VAL A 177 1.91 -27.37 8.91
N VAL A 178 1.70 -26.16 9.42
CA VAL A 178 0.53 -25.36 9.05
C VAL A 178 0.83 -24.50 7.83
N GLY A 179 0.89 -25.19 6.69
CA GLY A 179 0.75 -24.70 5.33
C GLY A 179 0.27 -25.89 4.52
N ARG A 180 -0.97 -25.89 4.04
CA ARG A 180 -1.62 -27.06 3.40
C ARG A 180 -0.68 -27.76 2.40
N PRO A 181 -0.61 -29.10 2.37
CA PRO A 181 -0.09 -29.80 1.20
C PRO A 181 -0.93 -29.38 -0.01
N GLY A 182 -0.25 -29.08 -1.11
CA GLY A 182 -0.86 -28.61 -2.35
C GLY A 182 -2.03 -29.51 -2.77
N VAL A 183 -3.14 -28.85 -3.11
CA VAL A 183 -4.19 -29.43 -3.96
C VAL A 183 -3.67 -29.49 -5.38
#